data_AF-A0A950E4L8-F1
#
_entry.id   AF-A0A950E4L8-F1
#
_cell.length_a   1.000
_cell.length_b   1.000
_cell.length_c   1.000
_cell.angle_alpha   90.00
_cell.angle_beta   90.00
_cell.angle_gamma   90.00
#
_symmetry.space_group_name_H-M   'P 1'
#
loop_
_entity.id
_entity.type
_entity.pdbx_description
1 polymer ?
#
loop_
_entity_poly.entity_id
_entity_poly.type
_entity_poly.pdbx_seq_one_letter_code
_entity_poly.pdbx_strand_id
1 'polypeptide(L)'
;GYDALFGAVAVNPLLTGQPDQSLPASYTPAGDTPPPPGNWKAPAVYDVFAPNATDTGPDSVSVHNLPAGTLPAPPDSYQPGVTPTSQILDGDGQAGFPGFDGEEANNALGYTAAAQEAGIPVTYTYLSDVHDDQYGANNGNAFGPGEAGYEAQIREYNAAFTAFFRRLANDHINKHNTLFLVTVDEGDHYDGSGPLNPGCDGVHTPCQYTAADGTRKVGEVDTSLPNLLGNQSPSNTTTFGFDFDDAPALVVPNQSNPTGPRPGPNDPTVRTLERQLSSAQEYNPIVGHDVPITVNMADENEETILHMVNADPNREPTLTMFGDPSFYFQSSCDTGAPTNLAGCPLQSPGFAWNHGDIQPEIATTWQGWVGPGIKNLGETSSVWTDHSDARPTLMTVLGLQDDYNWDGAAIAQIIGSSHNGWDRWRHDGGSALPWTISVNKRGYEGLTAAYEQLDAPFGQFGLNTLNADTSALAGGSNTNDSAYTATDAQLQACESQRTSLVGQIQAVLQAAERGQAPVSEWEDRYLIGRADRLIADTRTLAGAPTPPSSTVCS
;
A
#
# COMPACT_ATOMS: atom_id res chain seq x y z
N GLY A 1 -19.92 -18.81 -0.51
CA GLY A 1 -19.34 -18.22 -1.73
C GLY A 1 -17.90 -17.92 -1.46
N TYR A 2 -17.06 -18.95 -1.57
CA TYR A 2 -15.60 -19.02 -1.64
C TYR A 2 -15.23 -20.50 -1.95
N ASP A 3 -16.11 -21.45 -1.60
CA ASP A 3 -16.02 -22.90 -1.92
C ASP A 3 -15.93 -23.26 -3.41
N ALA A 4 -16.34 -22.36 -4.31
CA ALA A 4 -16.46 -22.68 -5.74
C ALA A 4 -15.20 -22.39 -6.57
N LEU A 5 -14.22 -21.65 -6.04
CA LEU A 5 -12.99 -21.31 -6.78
C LEU A 5 -11.74 -22.08 -6.33
N PHE A 6 -11.67 -22.51 -5.07
CA PHE A 6 -10.49 -23.21 -4.54
C PHE A 6 -10.74 -24.67 -4.13
N GLY A 7 -11.96 -25.19 -4.33
CA GLY A 7 -12.39 -26.42 -3.66
C GLY A 7 -12.34 -26.25 -2.14
N ALA A 8 -12.67 -27.29 -1.38
CA ALA A 8 -12.26 -27.30 0.02
C ALA A 8 -10.73 -27.22 0.04
N VAL A 9 -10.17 -26.07 0.42
CA VAL A 9 -8.80 -26.04 0.96
C VAL A 9 -8.91 -26.81 2.27
N ALA A 10 -8.90 -28.14 2.17
CA ALA A 10 -8.46 -28.96 3.26
C ALA A 10 -7.05 -28.43 3.53
N VAL A 11 -6.88 -27.72 4.64
CA VAL A 11 -5.57 -27.42 5.20
C VAL A 11 -4.85 -28.75 5.22
N ASN A 12 -4.02 -28.94 4.20
CA ASN A 12 -3.54 -30.27 3.85
C ASN A 12 -2.65 -30.72 5.02
N PRO A 13 -2.62 -32.01 5.40
CA PRO A 13 -1.66 -32.56 6.36
C PRO A 13 -0.18 -32.20 6.13
N LEU A 14 0.16 -31.56 5.00
CA LEU A 14 1.44 -30.93 4.68
C LEU A 14 2.00 -29.99 5.76
N LEU A 15 1.17 -29.28 6.53
CA LEU A 15 1.65 -28.24 7.47
C LEU A 15 1.68 -28.69 8.93
N THR A 16 0.79 -29.60 9.32
CA THR A 16 0.61 -30.00 10.72
C THR A 16 1.05 -31.45 10.98
N GLY A 17 1.32 -32.22 9.92
CA GLY A 17 1.58 -33.66 10.01
C GLY A 17 0.40 -34.48 10.56
N GLN A 18 -0.78 -33.88 10.74
CA GLN A 18 -1.96 -34.51 11.32
C GLN A 18 -3.19 -34.24 10.45
N PRO A 19 -4.07 -35.24 10.21
CA PRO A 19 -5.35 -35.00 9.58
C PRO A 19 -6.20 -34.08 10.47
N ASP A 20 -6.95 -33.17 9.84
CA ASP A 20 -7.89 -32.30 10.54
C ASP A 20 -8.91 -33.11 11.35
N GLN A 21 -9.26 -32.64 12.54
CA GLN A 21 -10.31 -33.28 13.32
C GLN A 21 -11.65 -33.00 12.63
N SER A 22 -12.38 -34.05 12.28
CA SER A 22 -13.69 -33.92 11.64
C SER A 22 -14.58 -32.97 12.45
N LEU A 23 -15.00 -31.87 11.81
CA LEU A 23 -15.97 -30.95 12.40
C LEU A 23 -17.25 -31.72 12.78
N PRO A 24 -17.93 -31.35 13.87
CA PRO A 24 -19.22 -31.97 14.22
C PRO A 24 -20.17 -31.87 13.02
N ALA A 25 -20.86 -32.96 12.68
CA ALA A 25 -21.77 -33.02 11.52
C ALA A 25 -22.92 -31.97 11.56
N SER A 26 -23.13 -31.31 12.70
CA SER A 26 -24.10 -30.24 12.92
C SER A 26 -23.52 -28.83 12.76
N TYR A 27 -22.22 -28.68 12.44
CA TYR A 27 -21.58 -27.38 12.29
C TYR A 27 -21.64 -26.93 10.83
N THR A 28 -22.40 -25.86 10.58
CA THR A 28 -22.41 -25.11 9.31
C THR A 28 -21.69 -23.79 9.55
N PRO A 29 -20.53 -23.54 8.91
CA PRO A 29 -19.85 -22.26 9.02
C PRO A 29 -20.74 -21.17 8.41
N ALA A 30 -21.11 -20.19 9.23
CA ALA A 30 -21.73 -18.95 8.78
C ALA A 30 -20.96 -17.80 9.42
N GLY A 31 -20.11 -17.13 8.65
CA GLY A 31 -19.20 -16.09 9.15
C GLY A 31 -18.13 -16.64 10.12
N ASP A 32 -17.55 -15.74 10.92
CA ASP A 32 -16.45 -16.00 11.86
C ASP A 32 -16.90 -16.64 13.18
N THR A 33 -17.97 -17.45 13.16
CA THR A 33 -18.46 -18.06 14.41
C THR A 33 -17.53 -19.22 14.77
N PRO A 34 -16.76 -19.18 15.87
CA PRO A 34 -15.86 -20.28 16.19
C PRO A 34 -16.66 -21.55 16.52
N PRO A 35 -16.09 -22.75 16.29
CA PRO A 35 -16.75 -24.00 16.64
C PRO A 35 -17.10 -24.03 18.15
N PRO A 36 -18.19 -24.73 18.53
CA PRO A 36 -18.68 -24.72 19.91
C PRO A 36 -17.59 -25.14 20.92
N PRO A 37 -17.54 -24.53 22.12
CA PRO A 37 -16.57 -24.90 23.15
C PRO A 37 -16.63 -26.39 23.47
N GLY A 38 -15.57 -27.14 23.10
CA GLY A 38 -15.49 -28.60 23.17
C GLY A 38 -14.19 -29.12 22.56
N ASN A 39 -13.97 -30.44 22.61
CA ASN A 39 -12.69 -31.14 22.28
C ASN A 39 -12.09 -30.93 20.88
N TRP A 40 -12.69 -30.09 20.03
CA TRP A 40 -12.09 -29.72 18.75
C TRP A 40 -10.93 -28.76 19.03
N LYS A 41 -9.72 -29.20 18.71
CA LYS A 41 -8.54 -28.34 18.66
C LYS A 41 -8.02 -28.40 17.24
N ALA A 42 -7.92 -27.26 16.58
CA ALA A 42 -7.11 -27.14 15.39
C ALA A 42 -5.72 -27.74 15.70
N PRO A 43 -5.15 -28.56 14.80
CA PRO A 43 -3.80 -29.06 15.00
C PRO A 43 -2.86 -27.88 15.23
N ALA A 44 -1.91 -28.02 16.14
CA ALA A 44 -0.92 -26.98 16.35
C ALA A 44 -0.17 -26.73 15.04
N VAL A 45 -0.20 -25.48 14.57
CA VAL A 45 0.64 -25.05 13.46
C VAL A 45 1.87 -24.40 14.07
N TYR A 46 3.03 -24.92 13.70
CA TYR A 46 4.31 -24.42 14.21
C TYR A 46 5.01 -23.64 13.11
N ASP A 47 5.83 -22.68 13.52
CA ASP A 47 6.81 -22.00 12.66
C ASP A 47 7.58 -23.04 11.82
N VAL A 48 7.57 -22.88 10.50
CA VAL A 48 8.17 -23.83 9.56
C VAL A 48 9.70 -23.73 9.53
N PHE A 49 10.29 -22.75 10.23
CA PHE A 49 11.71 -22.70 10.56
C PHE A 49 12.04 -23.41 11.90
N ALA A 50 11.04 -23.95 12.59
CA ALA A 50 11.24 -24.68 13.83
C ALA A 50 11.97 -26.02 13.57
N PRO A 51 12.92 -26.42 14.44
CA PRO A 51 13.66 -27.69 14.31
C PRO A 51 12.81 -28.96 14.30
N ASN A 52 11.52 -28.85 14.61
CA ASN A 52 10.53 -29.91 14.72
C ASN A 52 9.39 -29.83 13.69
N ALA A 53 9.44 -28.91 12.72
CA ALA A 53 8.50 -28.93 11.60
C ALA A 53 8.72 -30.22 10.79
N THR A 54 7.80 -31.18 10.88
CA THR A 54 7.89 -32.45 10.16
C THR A 54 6.81 -32.53 9.09
N ASP A 55 7.22 -32.48 7.82
CA ASP A 55 6.38 -32.91 6.71
C ASP A 55 6.27 -34.45 6.73
N THR A 56 5.07 -34.97 6.96
CA THR A 56 4.82 -36.43 7.07
C THR A 56 3.65 -36.91 6.20
N GLY A 57 3.31 -36.18 5.13
CA GLY A 57 2.24 -36.58 4.21
C GLY A 57 2.57 -37.85 3.40
N PRO A 58 1.56 -38.64 2.97
CA PRO A 58 1.77 -39.88 2.19
C PRO A 58 2.39 -39.65 0.80
N ASP A 59 2.38 -38.41 0.31
CA ASP A 59 3.04 -37.96 -0.93
C ASP A 59 4.13 -36.89 -0.66
N SER A 60 4.60 -36.76 0.58
CA SER A 60 5.64 -35.78 0.95
C SER A 60 6.96 -36.08 0.25
N VAL A 61 7.54 -35.07 -0.40
CA VAL A 61 8.97 -35.09 -0.73
C VAL A 61 9.67 -34.86 0.59
N SER A 62 10.63 -35.72 0.96
CA SER A 62 11.41 -35.57 2.18
C SER A 62 12.03 -34.16 2.24
N VAL A 63 11.42 -33.22 2.97
CA VAL A 63 12.10 -32.01 3.41
C VAL A 63 13.18 -32.50 4.37
N HIS A 64 14.44 -32.38 3.98
CA HIS A 64 15.53 -32.74 4.86
C HIS A 64 15.52 -31.78 6.05
N ASN A 65 14.92 -32.20 7.17
CA ASN A 65 15.00 -31.50 8.44
C ASN A 65 16.44 -31.07 8.68
N LEU A 66 16.72 -29.77 8.60
CA LEU A 66 18.00 -29.24 9.00
C LEU A 66 18.07 -29.36 10.52
N PRO A 67 19.06 -30.07 11.09
CA PRO A 67 19.32 -30.00 12.51
C PRO A 67 19.56 -28.52 12.87
N ALA A 68 18.95 -28.03 13.96
CA ALA A 68 19.09 -26.66 14.45
C ALA A 68 20.54 -26.13 14.50
N GLY A 69 21.53 -27.02 14.55
CA GLY A 69 22.96 -26.69 14.56
C GLY A 69 23.62 -26.41 13.20
N THR A 70 22.90 -26.44 12.06
CA THR A 70 23.48 -26.12 10.73
C THR A 70 23.03 -24.78 10.15
N LEU A 71 22.06 -24.11 10.78
CA LEU A 71 21.79 -22.69 10.53
C LEU A 71 22.86 -21.89 11.29
N PRO A 72 23.41 -20.78 10.74
CA PRO A 72 24.25 -19.91 11.56
C PRO A 72 23.43 -19.47 12.77
N ALA A 73 24.10 -19.41 13.93
CA ALA A 73 23.49 -18.93 15.15
C ALA A 73 22.76 -17.61 14.85
N PRO A 74 21.53 -17.43 15.37
CA PRO A 74 20.88 -16.13 15.29
C PRO A 74 21.83 -15.08 15.88
N PRO A 75 21.76 -13.82 15.41
CA PRO A 75 22.66 -12.77 15.90
C PRO A 75 22.60 -12.69 17.43
N ASP A 76 23.69 -12.30 18.10
CA ASP A 76 23.73 -12.18 19.58
C ASP A 76 22.67 -11.22 20.17
N SER A 77 21.97 -10.46 19.32
CA SER A 77 20.79 -9.64 19.65
C SER A 77 19.49 -10.45 19.78
N TYR A 78 19.52 -11.75 19.52
CA TYR A 78 18.39 -12.66 19.69
C TYR A 78 18.05 -12.83 21.17
N GLN A 79 16.86 -12.36 21.57
CA GLN A 79 16.34 -12.54 22.93
C GLN A 79 15.74 -13.96 23.04
N PRO A 80 16.28 -14.84 23.90
CA PRO A 80 15.70 -16.15 24.13
C PRO A 80 14.29 -15.99 24.74
N GLY A 81 13.26 -16.32 23.97
CA GLY A 81 11.85 -16.16 24.37
C GLY A 81 10.96 -15.55 23.30
N VAL A 82 11.56 -14.98 22.26
CA VAL A 82 10.88 -14.53 21.05
C VAL A 82 11.26 -15.52 19.95
N THR A 83 10.33 -16.44 19.69
CA THR A 83 10.29 -17.43 18.60
C THR A 83 11.55 -18.29 18.40
N PRO A 84 11.60 -19.41 19.14
CA PRO A 84 11.61 -20.69 18.45
C PRO A 84 10.45 -21.51 19.01
N THR A 85 9.54 -21.97 18.14
CA THR A 85 8.49 -22.97 18.43
C THR A 85 7.13 -22.50 18.96
N SER A 86 6.75 -21.21 18.90
CA SER A 86 5.37 -20.84 19.23
C SER A 86 4.39 -21.42 18.20
N GLN A 87 3.27 -21.92 18.71
CA GLN A 87 2.11 -22.25 17.90
C GLN A 87 1.58 -20.93 17.31
N ILE A 88 1.23 -20.91 16.03
CA ILE A 88 0.56 -19.75 15.43
C ILE A 88 -0.86 -19.73 15.97
N LEU A 89 -1.21 -18.64 16.66
CA LEU A 89 -2.50 -18.47 17.32
C LEU A 89 -3.24 -17.28 16.74
N ASP A 90 -4.56 -17.39 16.58
CA ASP A 90 -5.45 -16.26 16.32
C ASP A 90 -5.58 -15.36 17.57
N GLY A 91 -6.27 -14.22 17.42
CA GLY A 91 -6.53 -13.27 18.51
C GLY A 91 -7.30 -13.85 19.71
N ASP A 92 -7.91 -15.03 19.56
CA ASP A 92 -8.60 -15.78 20.63
C ASP A 92 -7.70 -16.86 21.28
N GLY A 93 -6.44 -16.99 20.82
CA GLY A 93 -5.47 -17.95 21.33
C GLY A 93 -5.65 -19.37 20.78
N GLN A 94 -6.35 -19.55 19.65
CA GLN A 94 -6.55 -20.84 18.98
C GLN A 94 -5.57 -21.03 17.83
N ALA A 95 -5.19 -22.27 17.50
CA ALA A 95 -4.34 -22.52 16.33
C ALA A 95 -5.01 -22.02 15.05
N GLY A 96 -4.37 -21.13 14.29
CA GLY A 96 -4.98 -20.53 13.11
C GLY A 96 -4.19 -19.37 12.52
N PHE A 97 -4.79 -18.70 11.54
CA PHE A 97 -4.27 -17.46 10.98
C PHE A 97 -4.27 -16.37 12.08
N PRO A 98 -3.13 -15.71 12.36
CA PRO A 98 -2.97 -14.83 13.51
C PRO A 98 -3.72 -13.49 13.38
N GLY A 99 -4.18 -13.14 12.17
CA GLY A 99 -4.80 -11.86 11.87
C GLY A 99 -3.90 -11.01 10.99
N PHE A 100 -4.32 -9.78 10.72
CA PHE A 100 -3.54 -8.81 9.94
C PHE A 100 -2.25 -8.40 10.68
N ASP A 101 -2.36 -8.04 11.96
CA ASP A 101 -1.24 -7.59 12.81
C ASP A 101 -0.52 -8.72 13.55
N GLY A 102 -0.37 -9.89 12.92
CA GLY A 102 0.29 -11.03 13.54
C GLY A 102 1.01 -11.97 12.56
N GLU A 103 1.08 -11.58 11.29
CA GLU A 103 1.73 -12.34 10.24
C GLU A 103 3.22 -11.97 10.16
N GLU A 104 3.93 -12.26 11.25
CA GLU A 104 5.38 -12.06 11.39
C GLU A 104 6.17 -12.75 10.26
N ALA A 105 7.32 -12.17 9.87
CA ALA A 105 8.10 -12.64 8.72
C ALA A 105 8.48 -14.13 8.75
N ASN A 106 8.83 -14.68 9.91
CA ASN A 106 9.16 -16.11 10.06
C ASN A 106 7.96 -17.01 9.75
N ASN A 107 6.76 -16.64 10.22
CA ASN A 107 5.54 -17.38 9.95
C ASN A 107 5.20 -17.30 8.46
N ALA A 108 5.04 -16.08 7.95
CA ALA A 108 4.62 -15.83 6.58
C ALA A 108 5.56 -16.49 5.55
N LEU A 109 6.87 -16.26 5.68
CA LEU A 109 7.88 -16.83 4.77
C LEU A 109 8.02 -18.35 4.95
N GLY A 110 7.78 -18.88 6.15
CA GLY A 110 7.78 -20.31 6.41
C GLY A 110 6.69 -21.04 5.62
N TYR A 111 5.47 -20.49 5.59
CA TYR A 111 4.37 -20.99 4.76
C TYR A 111 4.66 -20.87 3.27
N THR A 112 5.20 -19.72 2.85
CA THR A 112 5.57 -19.49 1.45
C THR A 112 6.60 -20.49 0.96
N ALA A 113 7.61 -20.80 1.78
CA ALA A 113 8.58 -21.83 1.45
C ALA A 113 7.93 -23.20 1.29
N ALA A 114 7.07 -23.61 2.24
CA ALA A 114 6.37 -24.89 2.16
C ALA A 114 5.48 -24.99 0.91
N ALA A 115 4.79 -23.91 0.55
CA ALA A 115 3.98 -23.85 -0.65
C ALA A 115 4.82 -24.03 -1.94
N GLN A 116 5.95 -23.34 -2.03
CA GLN A 116 6.88 -23.43 -3.17
C GLN A 116 7.53 -24.81 -3.27
N GLU A 117 7.94 -25.41 -2.15
CA GLU A 117 8.51 -26.76 -2.09
C GLU A 117 7.49 -27.84 -2.50
N ALA A 118 6.20 -27.63 -2.18
CA ALA A 118 5.09 -28.46 -2.63
C ALA A 118 4.74 -28.26 -4.13
N GLY A 119 5.45 -27.38 -4.83
CA GLY A 119 5.28 -27.13 -6.26
C GLY A 119 4.18 -26.13 -6.61
N ILE A 120 3.72 -25.30 -5.67
CA ILE A 120 2.82 -24.19 -5.98
C ILE A 120 3.62 -23.14 -6.75
N PRO A 121 3.24 -22.81 -8.00
CA PRO A 121 4.09 -22.01 -8.89
C PRO A 121 4.07 -20.51 -8.59
N VAL A 122 3.03 -20.01 -7.90
CA VAL A 122 2.86 -18.59 -7.56
C VAL A 122 2.34 -18.48 -6.14
N THR A 123 3.03 -17.71 -5.32
CA THR A 123 2.69 -17.46 -3.91
C THR A 123 2.73 -15.95 -3.65
N TYR A 124 1.73 -15.43 -2.97
CA TYR A 124 1.69 -14.08 -2.42
C TYR A 124 1.85 -14.17 -0.91
N THR A 125 2.61 -13.26 -0.34
CA THR A 125 2.95 -13.28 1.08
C THR A 125 2.82 -11.87 1.61
N TYR A 126 1.95 -11.72 2.60
CA TYR A 126 1.87 -10.51 3.40
C TYR A 126 2.77 -10.70 4.63
N LEU A 127 3.42 -9.63 5.06
CA LEU A 127 4.19 -9.58 6.29
C LEU A 127 3.68 -8.37 7.06
N SER A 128 3.36 -8.53 8.35
CA SER A 128 2.97 -7.41 9.20
C SER A 128 4.10 -6.39 9.30
N ASP A 129 3.75 -5.14 9.62
CA ASP A 129 4.71 -4.07 9.83
C ASP A 129 5.71 -4.40 10.96
N VAL A 130 6.74 -3.56 11.08
CA VAL A 130 7.76 -3.69 12.12
C VAL A 130 7.68 -2.58 13.17
N HIS A 131 6.79 -1.60 13.00
CA HIS A 131 6.68 -0.44 13.87
C HIS A 131 5.72 -0.63 15.03
N ASP A 132 4.79 -1.56 14.91
CA ASP A 132 3.91 -2.00 15.97
C ASP A 132 4.60 -3.04 16.86
N ASP A 133 4.06 -3.22 18.05
CA ASP A 133 4.66 -4.07 19.08
C ASP A 133 4.27 -5.53 18.91
N GLN A 134 4.78 -6.16 17.85
CA GLN A 134 4.50 -7.54 17.46
C GLN A 134 4.83 -8.54 18.59
N TYR A 135 5.84 -8.25 19.41
CA TYR A 135 6.32 -9.15 20.47
C TYR A 135 6.00 -8.68 21.90
N GLY A 136 5.16 -7.65 22.07
CA GLY A 136 4.79 -7.13 23.40
C GLY A 136 5.95 -6.48 24.18
N ALA A 137 7.03 -6.11 23.51
CA ALA A 137 8.21 -5.47 24.10
C ALA A 137 7.97 -4.01 24.54
N ASN A 138 6.89 -3.40 24.05
CA ASN A 138 6.47 -2.02 24.33
C ASN A 138 5.06 -1.93 24.94
N ASN A 139 4.54 -3.03 25.47
CA ASN A 139 3.20 -3.14 26.05
C ASN A 139 2.07 -2.76 25.06
N GLY A 140 2.22 -3.13 23.79
CA GLY A 140 1.23 -2.86 22.74
C GLY A 140 1.24 -1.42 22.22
N ASN A 141 2.26 -0.61 22.55
CA ASN A 141 2.41 0.73 21.99
C ASN A 141 3.30 0.67 20.76
N ALA A 142 3.02 1.47 19.73
CA ALA A 142 3.91 1.65 18.59
C ALA A 142 5.31 2.12 19.01
N PHE A 143 6.32 1.71 18.25
CA PHE A 143 7.71 2.12 18.44
C PHE A 143 8.01 3.44 17.73
N GLY A 144 8.86 4.29 18.32
CA GLY A 144 9.53 5.34 17.57
C GLY A 144 10.72 4.81 16.74
N PRO A 145 11.17 5.56 15.71
CA PRO A 145 12.32 5.21 14.89
C PRO A 145 13.58 4.91 15.73
N GLY A 146 14.26 3.80 15.44
CA GLY A 146 15.48 3.42 16.15
C GLY A 146 15.29 3.04 17.62
N GLU A 147 14.05 2.84 18.10
CA GLU A 147 13.82 2.21 19.39
C GLU A 147 14.39 0.78 19.41
N ALA A 148 14.84 0.33 20.58
CA ALA A 148 15.49 -0.98 20.69
C ALA A 148 14.60 -2.15 20.27
N GLY A 149 13.29 -2.05 20.53
CA GLY A 149 12.29 -3.04 20.12
C GLY A 149 12.12 -3.06 18.60
N TYR A 150 11.80 -1.91 17.99
CA TYR A 150 11.76 -1.71 16.53
C TYR A 150 12.94 -2.36 15.80
N GLU A 151 14.15 -2.00 16.22
CA GLU A 151 15.41 -2.50 15.66
C GLU A 151 15.59 -4.02 15.85
N ALA A 152 15.04 -4.57 16.94
CA ALA A 152 15.03 -6.01 17.14
C ALA A 152 14.09 -6.72 16.16
N GLN A 153 12.89 -6.18 15.91
CA GLN A 153 11.92 -6.76 14.96
C GLN A 153 12.48 -6.73 13.53
N ILE A 154 13.10 -5.63 13.11
CA ILE A 154 13.76 -5.53 11.80
C ILE A 154 14.88 -6.58 11.65
N ARG A 155 15.69 -6.77 12.69
CA ARG A 155 16.74 -7.81 12.67
C ARG A 155 16.16 -9.21 12.56
N GLU A 156 15.03 -9.47 13.21
CA GLU A 156 14.30 -10.73 13.11
C GLU A 156 13.75 -10.96 11.70
N TYR A 157 13.11 -9.96 11.10
CA TYR A 157 12.63 -10.03 9.72
C TYR A 157 13.78 -10.32 8.74
N ASN A 158 14.91 -9.62 8.89
CA ASN A 158 16.10 -9.87 8.07
C ASN A 158 16.68 -11.29 8.26
N ALA A 159 16.65 -11.81 9.50
CA ALA A 159 17.03 -13.19 9.78
C ALA A 159 16.06 -14.20 9.14
N ALA A 160 14.75 -13.92 9.17
CA ALA A 160 13.71 -14.74 8.54
C ALA A 160 13.88 -14.80 7.01
N PHE A 161 14.10 -13.66 6.34
CA PHE A 161 14.43 -13.64 4.91
C PHE A 161 15.71 -14.44 4.59
N THR A 162 16.73 -14.34 5.43
CA THR A 162 17.96 -15.13 5.28
C THR A 162 17.69 -16.63 5.39
N ALA A 163 16.86 -17.04 6.36
CA ALA A 163 16.47 -18.44 6.53
C ALA A 163 15.62 -18.94 5.36
N PHE A 164 14.64 -18.15 4.92
CA PHE A 164 13.77 -18.39 3.77
C PHE A 164 14.56 -18.70 2.50
N PHE A 165 15.46 -17.79 2.10
CA PHE A 165 16.24 -17.99 0.87
C PHE A 165 17.21 -19.18 0.96
N ARG A 166 17.77 -19.46 2.15
CA ARG A 166 18.60 -20.66 2.35
C ARG A 166 17.79 -21.93 2.25
N ARG A 167 16.58 -21.96 2.82
CA ARG A 167 15.67 -23.10 2.76
C ARG A 167 15.29 -23.42 1.32
N LEU A 168 14.77 -22.44 0.58
CA LEU A 168 14.44 -22.59 -0.83
C LEU A 168 15.64 -23.09 -1.66
N ALA A 169 16.83 -22.54 -1.41
CA ALA A 169 18.03 -22.93 -2.14
C ALA A 169 18.44 -24.40 -1.95
N ASN A 170 18.12 -25.01 -0.79
CA ASN A 170 18.38 -26.44 -0.54
C ASN A 170 17.53 -27.33 -1.44
N ASP A 171 16.31 -26.92 -1.75
CA ASP A 171 15.41 -27.59 -2.69
C ASP A 171 15.58 -27.06 -4.13
N HIS A 172 16.72 -26.42 -4.39
CA HIS A 172 17.09 -25.85 -5.68
C HIS A 172 16.15 -24.77 -6.20
N ILE A 173 15.32 -24.17 -5.34
CA ILE A 173 14.49 -22.99 -5.64
C ILE A 173 15.32 -21.75 -5.32
N ASN A 174 15.72 -20.98 -6.33
CA ASN A 174 16.59 -19.81 -6.13
C ASN A 174 16.46 -18.84 -7.31
N LYS A 175 17.23 -17.75 -7.28
CA LYS A 175 17.20 -16.72 -8.33
C LYS A 175 17.53 -17.20 -9.75
N HIS A 176 17.99 -18.44 -9.95
CA HIS A 176 18.21 -19.01 -11.28
C HIS A 176 16.96 -19.64 -11.89
N ASN A 177 15.90 -19.91 -11.10
CA ASN A 177 14.65 -20.51 -11.59
C ASN A 177 13.37 -19.89 -10.99
N THR A 178 13.50 -18.96 -10.04
CA THR A 178 12.37 -18.30 -9.37
C THR A 178 12.52 -16.79 -9.42
N LEU A 179 11.43 -16.11 -9.74
CA LEU A 179 11.30 -14.66 -9.66
C LEU A 179 10.71 -14.28 -8.30
N PHE A 180 11.39 -13.40 -7.58
CA PHE A 180 10.98 -12.82 -6.32
C PHE A 180 10.74 -11.32 -6.55
N LEU A 181 9.58 -10.85 -6.12
CA LEU A 181 9.24 -9.45 -5.93
C LEU A 181 8.95 -9.28 -4.44
N VAL A 182 9.66 -8.36 -3.80
CA VAL A 182 9.35 -7.88 -2.45
C VAL A 182 9.06 -6.40 -2.56
N THR A 183 7.93 -5.95 -2.02
CA THR A 183 7.51 -4.54 -2.05
C THR A 183 6.73 -4.27 -0.78
N VAL A 184 6.43 -3.00 -0.55
CA VAL A 184 5.42 -2.54 0.39
C VAL A 184 4.18 -2.11 -0.38
N ASP A 185 3.03 -2.09 0.27
CA ASP A 185 1.78 -1.51 -0.22
C ASP A 185 1.76 0.01 -0.10
N GLU A 186 2.36 0.55 0.96
CA GLU A 186 2.62 1.97 1.17
C GLU A 186 3.83 2.21 2.09
N GLY A 187 4.21 3.47 2.29
CA GLY A 187 5.10 3.88 3.37
C GLY A 187 4.32 4.54 4.50
N ASP A 188 5.03 4.98 5.54
CA ASP A 188 4.43 5.54 6.75
C ASP A 188 5.05 6.89 7.16
N HIS A 189 4.23 7.75 7.73
CA HIS A 189 4.64 8.97 8.42
C HIS A 189 4.73 8.73 9.93
N TYR A 190 5.94 8.85 10.49
CA TYR A 190 6.13 8.77 11.93
C TYR A 190 5.61 10.03 12.65
N ASP A 191 4.70 9.81 13.60
CA ASP A 191 4.22 10.82 14.53
C ASP A 191 4.80 10.71 15.93
N GLY A 192 5.41 11.81 16.35
CA GLY A 192 5.92 11.97 17.69
C GLY A 192 7.03 13.01 17.77
N SER A 193 7.58 13.19 18.96
CA SER A 193 8.77 14.03 19.10
C SER A 193 9.99 13.33 18.48
N GLY A 194 11.04 14.10 18.23
CA GLY A 194 12.37 13.51 18.06
C GLY A 194 12.82 12.74 19.32
N PRO A 195 13.89 11.92 19.21
CA PRO A 195 14.37 11.11 20.33
C PRO A 195 14.85 11.97 21.50
N LEU A 196 14.53 11.53 22.72
CA LEU A 196 14.86 12.22 23.98
C LEU A 196 16.34 12.13 24.36
N ASN A 197 17.10 11.25 23.70
CA ASN A 197 18.54 11.10 23.81
C ASN A 197 19.24 11.51 22.49
N PRO A 198 19.61 12.80 22.33
CA PRO A 198 20.20 13.29 21.09
C PRO A 198 21.46 12.51 20.66
N GLY A 199 21.56 12.23 19.37
CA GLY A 199 22.67 11.47 18.78
C GLY A 199 22.52 9.96 18.84
N CYS A 200 21.36 9.44 19.26
CA CYS A 200 20.99 8.05 18.98
C CYS A 200 20.91 7.81 17.46
N ASP A 201 21.17 6.58 17.05
CA ASP A 201 21.17 6.16 15.65
C ASP A 201 20.42 4.85 15.42
N GLY A 202 19.76 4.30 16.45
CA GLY A 202 19.05 3.01 16.42
C GLY A 202 19.96 1.78 16.36
N VAL A 203 21.10 1.90 15.67
CA VAL A 203 22.02 0.80 15.39
C VAL A 203 23.04 0.59 16.51
N HIS A 204 23.76 1.64 16.91
CA HIS A 204 24.77 1.58 17.96
C HIS A 204 24.24 2.10 19.30
N THR A 205 23.37 3.11 19.23
CA THR A 205 22.73 3.73 20.38
C THR A 205 21.23 3.76 20.14
N PRO A 206 20.44 2.93 20.84
CA PRO A 206 18.99 2.95 20.72
C PRO A 206 18.39 4.32 21.05
N CYS A 207 17.37 4.71 20.31
CA CYS A 207 16.60 5.91 20.56
C CYS A 207 15.59 5.70 21.69
N GLN A 208 15.33 6.75 22.45
CA GLN A 208 14.44 6.75 23.62
C GLN A 208 13.34 7.79 23.44
N TYR A 209 12.10 7.35 23.64
CA TYR A 209 10.92 8.22 23.50
C TYR A 209 10.03 8.26 24.74
N THR A 210 10.39 7.53 25.79
CA THR A 210 9.69 7.58 27.09
C THR A 210 10.36 8.60 28.00
N ALA A 211 9.61 9.63 28.40
CA ALA A 211 10.07 10.65 29.33
C ALA A 211 10.22 10.10 30.76
N ALA A 212 10.89 10.87 31.63
CA ALA A 212 11.18 10.44 33.00
C ALA A 212 9.94 10.21 33.88
N ASP A 213 8.79 10.78 33.50
CA ASP A 213 7.49 10.58 34.12
C ASP A 213 6.70 9.38 33.54
N GLY A 214 7.28 8.68 32.56
CA GLY A 214 6.67 7.53 31.89
C GLY A 214 5.84 7.89 30.67
N THR A 215 5.70 9.18 30.32
CA THR A 215 4.95 9.59 29.13
C THR A 215 5.73 9.23 27.87
N ARG A 216 5.11 8.45 26.97
CA ARG A 216 5.62 8.25 25.61
C ARG A 216 5.42 9.52 24.78
N LYS A 217 6.43 9.88 23.99
CA LYS A 217 6.40 11.00 23.03
C LYS A 217 6.32 10.50 21.59
N VAL A 218 5.64 9.38 21.43
CA VAL A 218 5.35 8.66 20.19
C VAL A 218 3.84 8.58 20.13
N GLY A 219 3.27 8.79 18.96
CA GLY A 219 1.85 8.68 18.75
C GLY A 219 1.32 9.71 17.76
N GLU A 220 0.41 9.28 16.89
CA GLU A 220 -0.44 10.12 16.05
C GLU A 220 -1.41 10.96 16.90
N VAL A 221 -2.09 11.91 16.27
CA VAL A 221 -3.06 12.79 16.91
C VAL A 221 -4.47 12.41 16.49
N ASP A 222 -5.13 11.60 17.30
CA ASP A 222 -6.52 11.21 17.09
C ASP A 222 -7.40 12.46 17.26
N THR A 223 -8.22 12.76 16.25
CA THR A 223 -9.12 13.93 16.29
C THR A 223 -10.49 13.66 15.69
N SER A 224 -11.53 14.20 16.34
CA SER A 224 -12.90 14.05 15.89
C SER A 224 -13.27 15.10 14.86
N LEU A 225 -13.25 14.71 13.58
CA LEU A 225 -13.58 15.61 12.46
C LEU A 225 -14.98 16.23 12.59
N PRO A 226 -16.06 15.50 12.95
CA PRO A 226 -17.38 16.10 13.16
C PRO A 226 -17.44 17.11 14.31
N ASN A 227 -16.74 16.85 15.43
CA ASN A 227 -16.72 17.80 16.56
C ASN A 227 -15.91 19.05 16.22
N LEU A 228 -14.78 18.89 15.52
CA LEU A 228 -13.96 19.98 15.02
C LEU A 228 -14.77 20.93 14.13
N LEU A 229 -15.37 20.39 13.07
CA LEU A 229 -16.17 21.19 12.14
C LEU A 229 -17.43 21.77 12.83
N GLY A 230 -18.06 21.01 13.73
CA GLY A 230 -19.21 21.49 14.51
C GLY A 230 -18.87 22.64 15.46
N ASN A 231 -17.67 22.68 16.03
CA ASN A 231 -17.20 23.79 16.87
C ASN A 231 -16.82 25.02 16.06
N GLN A 232 -16.12 24.83 14.93
CA GLN A 232 -15.61 25.95 14.13
C GLN A 232 -16.67 26.53 13.17
N SER A 233 -17.63 25.71 12.77
CA SER A 233 -18.73 26.07 11.87
C SER A 233 -20.10 25.66 12.41
N PRO A 234 -20.52 26.16 13.60
CA PRO A 234 -21.71 25.68 14.32
C PRO A 234 -23.06 25.93 13.59
N SER A 235 -23.06 26.79 12.57
CA SER A 235 -24.24 27.02 11.73
C SER A 235 -24.39 26.02 10.58
N ASN A 236 -23.37 25.19 10.33
CA ASN A 236 -23.46 24.16 9.30
C ASN A 236 -24.01 22.87 9.88
N THR A 237 -24.95 22.28 9.14
CA THR A 237 -25.62 21.03 9.48
C THR A 237 -25.33 19.94 8.44
N THR A 238 -24.32 20.12 7.58
CA THR A 238 -23.86 19.07 6.66
C THR A 238 -23.52 17.82 7.46
N THR A 239 -24.18 16.72 7.13
CA THR A 239 -23.87 15.41 7.69
C THR A 239 -23.02 14.63 6.70
N PHE A 240 -22.03 13.90 7.17
CA PHE A 240 -21.15 13.07 6.34
C PHE A 240 -20.75 11.80 7.11
N GLY A 241 -20.33 10.78 6.37
CA GLY A 241 -19.67 9.58 6.91
C GLY A 241 -18.31 9.41 6.24
N PHE A 242 -17.42 8.67 6.87
CA PHE A 242 -16.06 8.38 6.39
C PHE A 242 -15.51 7.21 7.22
N ASP A 243 -14.58 6.46 6.64
CA ASP A 243 -13.74 5.53 7.39
C ASP A 243 -12.63 6.32 8.10
N PHE A 244 -12.16 5.84 9.26
CA PHE A 244 -11.17 6.57 10.04
C PHE A 244 -9.81 6.42 9.38
N ASP A 245 -9.16 7.55 9.12
CA ASP A 245 -8.00 7.61 8.23
C ASP A 245 -7.31 8.98 8.38
N ASP A 246 -6.05 9.10 7.95
CA ASP A 246 -5.36 10.39 7.82
C ASP A 246 -5.80 11.13 6.53
N ALA A 247 -6.27 10.38 5.53
CA ALA A 247 -6.85 10.84 4.28
C ALA A 247 -8.34 10.46 4.15
N PRO A 248 -9.24 10.99 5.02
CA PRO A 248 -10.60 10.49 5.10
C PRO A 248 -11.36 10.72 3.78
N ALA A 249 -11.94 9.63 3.27
CA ALA A 249 -12.84 9.60 2.12
C ALA A 249 -14.28 9.87 2.58
N LEU A 250 -14.80 11.07 2.32
CA LEU A 250 -16.07 11.55 2.87
C LEU A 250 -17.25 11.26 1.94
N VAL A 251 -18.32 10.71 2.50
CA VAL A 251 -19.60 10.48 1.82
C VAL A 251 -20.67 11.43 2.35
N VAL A 252 -21.31 12.19 1.46
CA VAL A 252 -22.34 13.20 1.78
C VAL A 252 -23.69 12.83 1.13
N PRO A 253 -24.84 12.96 1.84
CA PRO A 253 -24.92 12.98 3.30
C PRO A 253 -24.46 11.63 3.89
N ASN A 254 -24.26 11.55 5.21
CA ASN A 254 -23.92 10.29 5.89
C ASN A 254 -24.89 9.16 5.44
N GLN A 255 -24.34 8.08 4.85
CA GLN A 255 -25.12 7.00 4.23
C GLN A 255 -25.50 5.84 5.18
N SER A 256 -25.78 6.12 6.45
CA SER A 256 -26.37 5.11 7.36
C SER A 256 -27.69 4.48 6.82
N ASN A 257 -28.34 5.11 5.83
CA ASN A 257 -29.34 4.49 4.95
C ASN A 257 -29.38 5.21 3.58
N PRO A 258 -28.87 4.62 2.48
CA PRO A 258 -28.72 5.30 1.19
C PRO A 258 -30.07 5.45 0.48
N THR A 259 -30.87 6.42 0.91
CA THR A 259 -32.10 6.80 0.20
C THR A 259 -31.93 8.18 -0.43
N GLY A 260 -31.56 8.21 -1.71
CA GLY A 260 -31.42 9.43 -2.51
C GLY A 260 -30.19 9.38 -3.42
N PRO A 261 -30.16 10.21 -4.47
CA PRO A 261 -28.95 10.36 -5.28
C PRO A 261 -27.85 11.06 -4.46
N ARG A 262 -26.60 10.63 -4.65
CA ARG A 262 -25.41 11.35 -4.18
C ARG A 262 -25.44 12.80 -4.70
N PRO A 263 -25.15 13.82 -3.86
CA PRO A 263 -25.03 15.20 -4.30
C PRO A 263 -23.85 15.32 -5.26
N GLY A 264 -24.03 16.07 -6.35
CA GLY A 264 -22.94 16.33 -7.28
C GLY A 264 -21.99 17.45 -6.80
N PRO A 265 -20.90 17.70 -7.53
CA PRO A 265 -19.81 18.60 -7.13
C PRO A 265 -20.22 20.07 -6.93
N ASN A 266 -21.35 20.50 -7.52
CA ASN A 266 -21.87 21.87 -7.37
C ASN A 266 -22.97 21.99 -6.29
N ASP A 267 -23.25 20.94 -5.52
CA ASP A 267 -24.23 21.00 -4.44
C ASP A 267 -23.77 21.98 -3.35
N PRO A 268 -24.60 22.97 -2.95
CA PRO A 268 -24.20 23.95 -1.95
C PRO A 268 -23.78 23.36 -0.60
N THR A 269 -24.29 22.19 -0.24
CA THR A 269 -23.98 21.45 0.99
C THR A 269 -22.56 20.89 0.95
N VAL A 270 -22.18 20.33 -0.20
CA VAL A 270 -20.84 19.79 -0.48
C VAL A 270 -19.84 20.94 -0.55
N ARG A 271 -20.14 21.98 -1.34
CA ARG A 271 -19.34 23.22 -1.43
C ARG A 271 -19.08 23.88 -0.08
N THR A 272 -20.05 23.84 0.82
CA THR A 272 -19.89 24.40 2.16
C THR A 272 -18.94 23.55 3.01
N LEU A 273 -19.02 22.22 2.91
CA LEU A 273 -18.14 21.31 3.62
C LEU A 273 -16.68 21.43 3.14
N GLU A 274 -16.44 21.47 1.84
CA GLU A 274 -15.08 21.58 1.26
C GLU A 274 -14.36 22.85 1.73
N ARG A 275 -15.04 24.00 1.73
CA ARG A 275 -14.49 25.26 2.26
C ARG A 275 -14.21 25.20 3.77
N GLN A 276 -14.99 24.43 4.52
CA GLN A 276 -14.80 24.28 5.96
C GLN A 276 -13.61 23.41 6.27
N LEU A 277 -13.49 22.26 5.60
CA LEU A 277 -12.29 21.42 5.67
C LEU A 277 -11.06 22.25 5.31
N SER A 278 -11.09 22.95 4.17
CA SER A 278 -9.99 23.79 3.69
C SER A 278 -9.56 24.92 4.65
N SER A 279 -10.43 25.36 5.56
CA SER A 279 -10.13 26.46 6.51
C SER A 279 -10.00 26.00 7.96
N ALA A 280 -10.28 24.73 8.23
CA ALA A 280 -10.24 24.18 9.57
C ALA A 280 -8.79 24.07 10.07
N GLN A 281 -8.64 24.32 11.36
CA GLN A 281 -7.37 24.17 12.06
C GLN A 281 -7.60 23.37 13.33
N GLU A 282 -6.67 22.51 13.72
CA GLU A 282 -6.77 21.76 14.97
C GLU A 282 -5.51 21.92 15.80
N TYR A 283 -5.66 21.92 17.12
CA TYR A 283 -4.53 21.92 18.03
C TYR A 283 -3.76 20.61 17.90
N ASN A 284 -2.52 20.68 17.42
CA ASN A 284 -1.63 19.53 17.39
C ASN A 284 -0.77 19.52 18.67
N PRO A 285 -0.95 18.55 19.59
CA PRO A 285 -0.18 18.46 20.84
C PRO A 285 1.31 18.15 20.65
N ILE A 286 1.72 17.64 19.48
CA ILE A 286 3.12 17.34 19.15
C ILE A 286 3.88 18.65 18.92
N VAL A 287 3.31 19.58 18.13
CA VAL A 287 3.91 20.89 17.83
C VAL A 287 3.45 22.01 18.75
N GLY A 288 2.43 21.76 19.57
CA GLY A 288 1.96 22.64 20.64
C GLY A 288 1.19 23.89 20.20
N HIS A 289 0.65 23.90 18.98
CA HIS A 289 -0.17 25.00 18.44
C HIS A 289 -1.15 24.47 17.39
N ASP A 290 -2.10 25.32 16.99
CA ASP A 290 -3.06 24.99 15.94
C ASP A 290 -2.37 24.95 14.57
N VAL A 291 -2.66 23.91 13.79
CA VAL A 291 -2.19 23.74 12.41
C VAL A 291 -3.38 23.49 11.48
N PRO A 292 -3.28 23.81 10.18
CA PRO A 292 -4.28 23.40 9.20
C PRO A 292 -4.45 21.87 9.19
N ILE A 293 -5.68 21.39 9.00
CA ILE A 293 -5.94 19.93 8.92
C ILE A 293 -5.89 19.37 7.50
N THR A 294 -5.90 20.25 6.49
CA THR A 294 -5.97 19.87 5.07
C THR A 294 -4.67 20.29 4.39
N VAL A 295 -3.99 19.32 3.77
CA VAL A 295 -2.87 19.56 2.85
C VAL A 295 -3.41 19.69 1.43
N ASN A 296 -4.20 18.71 0.99
CA ASN A 296 -4.87 18.70 -0.30
C ASN A 296 -6.30 18.12 -0.18
N MET A 297 -7.10 18.27 -1.22
CA MET A 297 -8.45 17.72 -1.29
C MET A 297 -8.81 17.44 -2.74
N ALA A 298 -9.46 16.30 -2.98
CA ALA A 298 -9.98 15.89 -4.27
C ALA A 298 -11.51 15.88 -4.20
N ASP A 299 -12.16 16.62 -5.09
CA ASP A 299 -13.60 16.52 -5.33
C ASP A 299 -13.93 15.32 -6.23
N GLU A 300 -15.22 15.15 -6.55
CA GLU A 300 -15.70 14.05 -7.40
C GLU A 300 -14.98 13.93 -8.76
N ASN A 301 -14.54 15.04 -9.37
CA ASN A 301 -13.87 15.01 -10.67
C ASN A 301 -12.35 14.85 -10.52
N GLU A 302 -11.73 15.35 -9.46
CA GLU A 302 -10.33 15.05 -9.20
C GLU A 302 -10.14 13.58 -8.78
N GLU A 303 -11.10 12.99 -8.08
CA GLU A 303 -11.10 11.55 -7.77
C GLU A 303 -11.05 10.68 -9.04
N THR A 304 -11.70 11.08 -10.15
CA THR A 304 -11.58 10.34 -11.42
C THR A 304 -10.20 10.51 -12.05
N ILE A 305 -9.59 11.70 -11.90
CA ILE A 305 -8.24 11.97 -12.37
C ILE A 305 -7.20 11.10 -11.63
N LEU A 306 -7.36 10.94 -10.32
CA LEU A 306 -6.49 10.17 -9.44
C LEU A 306 -6.81 8.67 -9.41
N HIS A 307 -7.76 8.20 -10.22
CA HIS A 307 -8.23 6.81 -10.24
C HIS A 307 -8.81 6.31 -8.90
N MET A 308 -9.40 7.20 -8.12
CA MET A 308 -10.04 6.93 -6.82
C MET A 308 -11.55 6.63 -6.94
N VAL A 309 -11.98 6.17 -8.12
CA VAL A 309 -13.37 5.85 -8.43
C VAL A 309 -13.60 4.34 -8.54
N ASN A 310 -14.84 3.90 -8.32
CA ASN A 310 -15.16 2.48 -8.16
C ASN A 310 -16.22 2.04 -9.17
N ALA A 311 -16.15 0.78 -9.61
CA ALA A 311 -17.19 0.22 -10.47
C ALA A 311 -18.58 0.18 -9.80
N ASP A 312 -18.63 0.22 -8.46
CA ASP A 312 -19.84 0.42 -7.67
C ASP A 312 -19.95 1.87 -7.20
N PRO A 313 -20.84 2.70 -7.78
CA PRO A 313 -21.01 4.11 -7.40
C PRO A 313 -21.41 4.33 -5.93
N ASN A 314 -21.85 3.29 -5.21
CA ASN A 314 -22.14 3.40 -3.78
C ASN A 314 -20.88 3.33 -2.91
N ARG A 315 -19.71 3.01 -3.50
CA ARG A 315 -18.40 2.98 -2.84
C ARG A 315 -17.54 4.18 -3.22
N GLU A 316 -18.07 5.10 -4.00
CA GLU A 316 -17.34 6.30 -4.40
C GLU A 316 -17.55 7.38 -3.34
N PRO A 317 -16.47 7.91 -2.74
CA PRO A 317 -16.54 9.06 -1.84
C PRO A 317 -17.06 10.29 -2.57
N THR A 318 -17.73 11.20 -1.85
CA THR A 318 -18.14 12.50 -2.39
C THR A 318 -16.95 13.42 -2.65
N LEU A 319 -15.97 13.37 -1.76
CA LEU A 319 -14.69 14.02 -1.83
C LEU A 319 -13.72 13.29 -0.88
N THR A 320 -12.43 13.44 -1.10
CA THR A 320 -11.38 12.91 -0.23
C THR A 320 -10.50 14.06 0.25
N MET A 321 -10.30 14.14 1.56
CA MET A 321 -9.35 15.09 2.15
C MET A 321 -8.02 14.38 2.35
N PHE A 322 -6.93 15.01 1.93
CA PHE A 322 -5.56 14.62 2.24
C PHE A 322 -5.07 15.49 3.39
N GLY A 323 -4.85 14.86 4.54
CA GLY A 323 -4.69 15.48 5.84
C GLY A 323 -3.34 16.13 6.08
N ASP A 324 -3.23 16.87 7.18
CA ASP A 324 -1.92 17.00 7.84
C ASP A 324 -1.57 15.63 8.43
N PRO A 325 -0.40 15.06 8.11
CA PRO A 325 -0.10 13.64 8.35
C PRO A 325 0.05 13.31 9.83
N SER A 326 -0.05 14.31 10.73
CA SER A 326 -0.08 14.07 12.16
C SER A 326 -1.43 13.62 12.70
N PHE A 327 -2.52 13.82 11.95
CA PHE A 327 -3.86 13.55 12.46
C PHE A 327 -4.44 12.25 11.91
N TYR A 328 -4.97 11.45 12.82
CA TYR A 328 -5.89 10.37 12.48
C TYR A 328 -7.33 10.86 12.69
N PHE A 329 -8.10 10.99 11.60
CA PHE A 329 -9.44 11.56 11.66
C PHE A 329 -10.47 10.49 11.99
N GLN A 330 -11.28 10.74 13.02
CA GLN A 330 -12.31 9.81 13.49
C GLN A 330 -13.68 10.48 13.72
N SER A 331 -14.72 9.66 13.85
CA SER A 331 -16.10 10.15 13.96
C SER A 331 -16.49 10.66 15.36
N SER A 332 -15.69 10.40 16.40
CA SER A 332 -15.97 10.80 17.78
C SER A 332 -14.69 11.11 18.55
N CYS A 333 -14.79 11.80 19.69
CA CYS A 333 -13.64 12.03 20.56
C CYS A 333 -13.28 10.77 21.35
N ASP A 334 -11.98 10.50 21.52
CA ASP A 334 -11.54 9.39 22.34
C ASP A 334 -11.87 9.51 23.82
N THR A 335 -11.87 8.35 24.48
CA THR A 335 -11.99 8.29 25.93
C THR A 335 -10.76 8.94 26.58
N GLY A 336 -10.99 10.03 27.32
CA GLY A 336 -9.92 10.76 28.01
C GLY A 336 -9.34 11.93 27.20
N ALA A 337 -9.80 12.12 25.97
CA ALA A 337 -9.43 13.26 25.14
C ALA A 337 -9.89 14.61 25.76
N PRO A 338 -9.18 15.72 25.48
CA PRO A 338 -9.51 17.05 26.01
C PRO A 338 -10.76 17.62 25.31
N THR A 339 -11.95 17.31 25.84
CA THR A 339 -13.25 17.73 25.25
C THR A 339 -13.52 19.24 25.26
N ASN A 340 -12.58 20.05 25.76
CA ASN A 340 -12.63 21.51 25.71
C ASN A 340 -11.95 22.09 24.45
N LEU A 341 -11.29 21.25 23.65
CA LEU A 341 -10.72 21.58 22.34
C LEU A 341 -11.67 21.12 21.23
N ALA A 342 -11.60 21.74 20.05
CA ALA A 342 -12.64 21.66 19.02
C ALA A 342 -12.93 20.21 18.55
N GLY A 343 -11.91 19.48 18.12
CA GLY A 343 -11.98 18.06 17.74
C GLY A 343 -11.51 17.10 18.83
N CYS A 344 -11.28 17.58 20.05
CA CYS A 344 -10.69 16.78 21.13
C CYS A 344 -9.36 16.08 20.76
N PRO A 345 -8.36 16.77 20.18
CA PRO A 345 -7.13 16.12 19.75
C PRO A 345 -6.40 15.45 20.92
N LEU A 346 -5.99 14.20 20.73
CA LEU A 346 -5.27 13.40 21.71
C LEU A 346 -4.09 12.70 21.04
N GLN A 347 -2.88 12.83 21.60
CA GLN A 347 -1.76 12.04 21.13
C GLN A 347 -1.88 10.59 21.62
N SER A 348 -2.00 9.64 20.70
CA SER A 348 -2.25 8.24 21.00
C SER A 348 -0.98 7.41 20.85
N PRO A 349 -0.36 6.89 21.93
CA PRO A 349 0.88 6.13 21.80
C PRO A 349 0.71 4.71 21.24
N GLY A 350 -0.53 4.28 21.02
CA GLY A 350 -0.86 2.98 20.42
C GLY A 350 -0.50 2.93 18.94
N PHE A 351 -0.68 4.05 18.24
CA PHE A 351 -0.51 4.19 16.79
C PHE A 351 0.34 5.43 16.52
N ALA A 352 1.39 5.32 15.70
CA ALA A 352 2.36 6.40 15.53
C ALA A 352 2.92 6.51 14.11
N TRP A 353 2.29 5.84 13.17
CA TRP A 353 2.76 5.64 11.81
C TRP A 353 1.53 5.78 10.92
N ASN A 354 1.21 7.03 10.58
CA ASN A 354 0.07 7.36 9.72
C ASN A 354 0.41 7.06 8.27
N HIS A 355 -0.58 6.61 7.52
CA HIS A 355 -0.49 6.27 6.10
C HIS A 355 -1.90 6.33 5.49
N GLY A 356 -1.98 6.28 4.15
CA GLY A 356 -3.22 6.57 3.40
C GLY A 356 -3.15 7.87 2.59
N ASP A 357 -2.15 8.71 2.84
CA ASP A 357 -2.07 10.09 2.34
C ASP A 357 -0.94 10.34 1.30
N ILE A 358 -0.79 11.58 0.83
CA ILE A 358 0.03 11.97 -0.33
C ILE A 358 1.47 12.37 -0.01
N GLN A 359 1.85 12.33 1.25
CA GLN A 359 3.16 12.80 1.71
C GLN A 359 4.24 11.90 1.12
N PRO A 360 5.41 12.44 0.73
CA PRO A 360 6.43 11.66 0.03
C PRO A 360 6.89 10.41 0.77
N GLU A 361 6.95 10.44 2.09
CA GLU A 361 7.30 9.29 2.94
C GLU A 361 6.28 8.15 2.90
N ILE A 362 5.00 8.47 2.66
CA ILE A 362 3.91 7.49 2.47
C ILE A 362 3.90 7.02 1.02
N ALA A 363 3.94 7.96 0.06
CA ALA A 363 3.81 7.67 -1.36
C ALA A 363 5.06 7.07 -2.04
N THR A 364 6.25 7.28 -1.47
CA THR A 364 7.52 6.80 -2.08
C THR A 364 7.88 5.42 -1.55
N THR A 365 7.41 4.40 -2.26
CA THR A 365 7.67 2.99 -1.93
C THR A 365 8.88 2.44 -2.68
N TRP A 366 9.16 1.14 -2.48
CA TRP A 366 10.27 0.45 -3.12
C TRP A 366 9.86 -0.94 -3.61
N GLN A 367 10.47 -1.39 -4.71
CA GLN A 367 10.31 -2.74 -5.23
C GLN A 367 11.68 -3.44 -5.35
N GLY A 368 11.82 -4.57 -4.66
CA GLY A 368 12.96 -5.47 -4.71
C GLY A 368 12.74 -6.63 -5.67
N TRP A 369 13.44 -6.62 -6.81
CA TRP A 369 13.34 -7.66 -7.85
C TRP A 369 14.56 -8.59 -7.87
N VAL A 370 14.34 -9.90 -7.77
CA VAL A 370 15.40 -10.90 -7.87
C VAL A 370 14.93 -12.11 -8.67
N GLY A 371 15.64 -12.50 -9.71
CA GLY A 371 15.31 -13.72 -10.44
C GLY A 371 15.97 -13.81 -11.81
N PRO A 372 15.61 -14.84 -12.60
CA PRO A 372 16.03 -14.96 -13.98
C PRO A 372 15.59 -13.74 -14.78
N GLY A 373 16.46 -13.21 -15.64
CA GLY A 373 16.10 -12.05 -16.46
C GLY A 373 16.14 -10.70 -15.75
N ILE A 374 16.40 -10.64 -14.44
CA ILE A 374 16.52 -9.37 -13.68
C ILE A 374 17.99 -8.95 -13.55
N LYS A 375 18.28 -7.68 -13.84
CA LYS A 375 19.61 -7.07 -13.64
C LYS A 375 19.87 -6.82 -12.15
N ASN A 376 21.11 -7.04 -11.72
CA ASN A 376 21.56 -6.57 -10.41
C ASN A 376 22.03 -5.11 -10.51
N LEU A 377 21.14 -4.17 -10.22
CA LEU A 377 21.44 -2.74 -10.20
C LEU A 377 21.86 -2.24 -8.82
N GLY A 378 21.71 -3.07 -7.77
CA GLY A 378 21.72 -2.60 -6.39
C GLY A 378 20.49 -1.74 -6.06
N GLU A 379 20.58 -0.98 -4.97
CA GLU A 379 19.60 0.04 -4.64
C GLU A 379 19.77 1.24 -5.59
N THR A 380 18.68 1.69 -6.20
CA THR A 380 18.69 2.86 -7.07
C THR A 380 17.33 3.55 -7.05
N SER A 381 17.35 4.88 -7.00
CA SER A 381 16.19 5.76 -7.19
C SER A 381 16.15 6.38 -8.59
N SER A 382 16.99 5.90 -9.51
CA SER A 382 17.09 6.45 -10.87
C SER A 382 15.95 6.03 -11.81
N VAL A 383 15.15 5.04 -11.41
CA VAL A 383 14.03 4.50 -12.19
C VAL A 383 12.77 4.86 -11.43
N TRP A 384 11.95 5.70 -12.02
CA TRP A 384 10.61 5.99 -11.51
C TRP A 384 9.69 4.86 -11.98
N THR A 385 8.89 4.31 -11.07
CA THR A 385 7.94 3.22 -11.31
C THR A 385 6.73 3.40 -10.40
N ASP A 386 5.59 2.86 -10.81
CA ASP A 386 4.39 2.73 -9.99
C ASP A 386 4.17 1.26 -9.56
N HIS A 387 3.32 0.99 -8.57
CA HIS A 387 2.93 -0.37 -8.20
C HIS A 387 2.24 -1.11 -9.35
N SER A 388 1.53 -0.39 -10.22
CA SER A 388 0.90 -0.92 -11.43
C SER A 388 1.91 -1.54 -12.40
N ASP A 389 3.19 -1.13 -12.38
CA ASP A 389 4.26 -1.66 -13.24
C ASP A 389 4.71 -3.08 -12.88
N ALA A 390 4.41 -3.55 -11.67
CA ALA A 390 4.92 -4.83 -11.19
C ALA A 390 4.38 -6.01 -12.01
N ARG A 391 3.07 -6.02 -12.28
CA ARG A 391 2.45 -7.08 -13.05
C ARG A 391 2.95 -7.16 -14.51
N PRO A 392 2.93 -6.08 -15.33
CA PRO A 392 3.44 -6.15 -16.69
C PRO A 392 4.93 -6.50 -16.74
N THR A 393 5.72 -6.08 -15.75
CA THR A 393 7.11 -6.51 -15.60
C THR A 393 7.22 -8.02 -15.38
N LEU A 394 6.46 -8.57 -14.43
CA LEU A 394 6.43 -10.01 -14.14
C LEU A 394 5.98 -10.81 -15.37
N MET A 395 4.92 -10.39 -16.06
CA MET A 395 4.42 -11.06 -17.26
C MET A 395 5.44 -11.03 -18.39
N THR A 396 6.11 -9.89 -18.58
CA THR A 396 7.16 -9.74 -19.60
C THR A 396 8.34 -10.67 -19.32
N VAL A 397 8.85 -10.70 -18.08
CA VAL A 397 9.99 -11.54 -17.68
C VAL A 397 9.67 -13.03 -17.80
N LEU A 398 8.44 -13.43 -17.44
CA LEU A 398 8.00 -14.83 -17.50
C LEU A 398 7.51 -15.27 -18.89
N GLY A 399 7.39 -14.34 -19.85
CA GLY A 399 6.83 -14.62 -21.19
C GLY A 399 5.33 -14.98 -21.17
N LEU A 400 4.63 -14.57 -20.12
CA LEU A 400 3.19 -14.75 -19.89
C LEU A 400 2.41 -13.55 -20.44
N GLN A 401 1.09 -13.70 -20.52
CA GLN A 401 0.18 -12.66 -20.98
C GLN A 401 -1.12 -12.73 -20.19
N ASP A 402 -1.63 -11.56 -19.84
CA ASP A 402 -2.99 -11.42 -19.33
C ASP A 402 -4.04 -11.48 -20.45
N ASP A 403 -5.22 -11.98 -20.08
CA ASP A 403 -6.43 -12.00 -20.91
C ASP A 403 -7.23 -10.69 -20.83
N TYR A 404 -6.77 -9.74 -20.02
CA TYR A 404 -7.27 -8.37 -19.92
C TYR A 404 -6.18 -7.35 -20.30
N ASN A 405 -6.58 -6.09 -20.47
CA ASN A 405 -5.67 -4.97 -20.62
C ASN A 405 -5.24 -4.49 -19.22
N TRP A 406 -3.97 -4.13 -19.06
CA TRP A 406 -3.43 -3.69 -17.78
C TRP A 406 -3.05 -2.21 -17.81
N ASP A 407 -3.06 -1.61 -16.64
CA ASP A 407 -2.39 -0.35 -16.35
C ASP A 407 -0.92 -0.60 -16.00
N GLY A 408 -0.12 0.47 -15.98
CA GLY A 408 1.33 0.38 -15.84
C GLY A 408 2.03 -0.15 -17.09
N ALA A 409 3.34 -0.28 -17.01
CA ALA A 409 4.19 -0.79 -18.08
C ALA A 409 5.35 -1.64 -17.55
N ALA A 410 5.91 -2.51 -18.40
CA ALA A 410 7.05 -3.31 -18.00
C ALA A 410 8.32 -2.46 -17.76
N ILE A 411 9.00 -2.66 -16.62
CA ILE A 411 10.19 -1.90 -16.23
C ILE A 411 11.42 -2.41 -17.02
N ALA A 412 11.56 -1.99 -18.28
CA ALA A 412 12.64 -2.42 -19.18
C ALA A 412 14.06 -2.08 -18.68
N GLN A 413 14.16 -1.12 -17.75
CA GLN A 413 15.38 -0.70 -17.07
C GLN A 413 15.96 -1.84 -16.23
N ILE A 414 15.12 -2.65 -15.57
CA ILE A 414 15.57 -3.77 -14.71
C ILE A 414 15.67 -5.10 -15.46
N ILE A 415 15.03 -5.24 -16.63
CA ILE A 415 15.05 -6.48 -17.41
C ILE A 415 16.36 -6.61 -18.20
N GLY A 416 17.04 -7.74 -18.03
CA GLY A 416 18.34 -8.11 -18.63
C GLY A 416 18.28 -9.34 -19.55
N SER A 417 19.40 -10.09 -19.60
CA SER A 417 19.54 -11.29 -20.44
C SER A 417 18.62 -12.44 -19.97
N SER A 418 18.03 -13.19 -20.91
CA SER A 418 17.21 -14.38 -20.59
C SER A 418 18.08 -15.47 -19.96
N HIS A 419 17.49 -16.31 -19.12
CA HIS A 419 18.15 -17.52 -18.64
C HIS A 419 17.78 -18.74 -19.50
N ASN A 420 18.76 -19.63 -19.67
CA ASN A 420 18.77 -20.90 -20.37
C ASN A 420 17.38 -21.46 -20.82
N GLY A 421 17.02 -21.22 -22.08
CA GLY A 421 16.06 -22.06 -22.81
C GLY A 421 14.57 -21.68 -22.71
N TRP A 422 14.22 -20.61 -21.98
CA TRP A 422 12.85 -20.06 -21.94
C TRP A 422 12.82 -18.68 -22.60
N ASP A 423 13.09 -18.64 -23.89
CA ASP A 423 12.80 -17.46 -24.69
C ASP A 423 11.78 -17.87 -25.76
N ARG A 424 10.53 -17.42 -25.56
CA ARG A 424 9.41 -17.59 -26.48
C ARG A 424 9.64 -16.83 -27.80
N TRP A 425 10.54 -15.85 -27.78
CA TRP A 425 10.80 -14.87 -28.84
C TRP A 425 12.12 -15.13 -29.59
N ARG A 426 13.12 -15.80 -28.99
CA ARG A 426 14.35 -16.27 -29.65
C ARG A 426 14.90 -17.57 -29.04
N HIS A 427 15.38 -18.47 -29.88
CA HIS A 427 16.05 -19.69 -29.40
C HIS A 427 17.50 -19.47 -28.92
N ASP A 428 18.00 -18.22 -28.88
CA ASP A 428 19.40 -17.89 -28.60
C ASP A 428 19.70 -17.46 -27.16
N GLY A 429 18.67 -17.27 -26.31
CA GLY A 429 18.83 -16.95 -24.88
C GLY A 429 19.38 -15.53 -24.62
N GLY A 430 19.23 -14.59 -25.54
CA GLY A 430 19.88 -13.28 -25.45
C GLY A 430 19.28 -12.29 -24.43
N SER A 431 17.96 -12.29 -24.22
CA SER A 431 17.24 -11.26 -23.45
C SER A 431 15.87 -11.73 -22.95
N ALA A 432 15.53 -11.44 -21.69
CA ALA A 432 14.15 -11.60 -21.19
C ALA A 432 13.25 -10.46 -21.70
N LEU A 433 13.86 -9.40 -22.23
CA LEU A 433 13.15 -8.29 -22.87
C LEU A 433 12.68 -8.69 -24.28
N PRO A 434 11.38 -8.53 -24.62
CA PRO A 434 10.87 -8.76 -25.97
C PRO A 434 11.68 -8.04 -27.05
N TRP A 435 11.80 -8.66 -28.22
CA TRP A 435 12.56 -8.08 -29.34
C TRP A 435 11.98 -6.72 -29.78
N THR A 436 10.66 -6.58 -29.68
CA THR A 436 9.86 -5.38 -29.97
C THR A 436 10.25 -4.21 -29.08
N ILE A 437 10.55 -4.44 -27.81
CA ILE A 437 11.11 -3.43 -26.92
C ILE A 437 12.61 -3.24 -27.25
N SER A 438 13.34 -4.33 -27.44
CA SER A 438 14.80 -4.29 -27.62
C SER A 438 15.26 -3.46 -28.83
N VAL A 439 14.50 -3.44 -29.94
CA VAL A 439 14.88 -2.69 -31.15
C VAL A 439 14.80 -1.17 -30.99
N ASN A 440 13.93 -0.66 -30.12
CA ASN A 440 13.85 0.76 -29.75
C ASN A 440 13.69 0.91 -28.23
N LYS A 441 14.64 0.35 -27.50
CA LYS A 441 14.57 0.30 -26.03
C LYS A 441 14.45 1.70 -25.41
N ARG A 442 15.22 2.66 -25.92
CA ARG A 442 15.20 4.04 -25.43
C ARG A 442 13.86 4.72 -25.68
N GLY A 443 13.23 4.45 -26.83
CA GLY A 443 11.90 4.95 -27.15
C GLY A 443 10.83 4.40 -26.22
N TYR A 444 10.88 3.09 -25.97
CA TYR A 444 10.00 2.45 -25.00
C TYR A 444 10.19 3.01 -23.58
N GLU A 445 11.42 3.06 -23.06
CA GLU A 445 11.70 3.61 -21.72
C GLU A 445 11.27 5.09 -21.60
N GLY A 446 11.46 5.89 -22.66
CA GLY A 446 11.01 7.28 -22.68
C GLY A 446 9.49 7.43 -22.73
N LEU A 447 8.80 6.52 -23.45
CA LEU A 447 7.35 6.52 -23.55
C LEU A 447 6.70 6.04 -22.24
N THR A 448 7.25 5.01 -21.58
CA THR A 448 6.84 4.59 -20.24
C THR A 448 7.02 5.72 -19.24
N ALA A 449 8.17 6.38 -19.19
CA ALA A 449 8.38 7.50 -18.26
C ALA A 449 7.37 8.65 -18.48
N ALA A 450 6.98 8.92 -19.73
CA ALA A 450 5.95 9.91 -20.04
C ALA A 450 4.54 9.44 -19.67
N TYR A 451 4.24 8.16 -19.87
CA TYR A 451 2.99 7.52 -19.46
C TYR A 451 2.79 7.62 -17.95
N GLU A 452 3.82 7.25 -17.18
CA GLU A 452 3.81 7.31 -15.73
C GLU A 452 3.55 8.72 -15.19
N GLN A 453 4.24 9.73 -15.72
CA GLN A 453 4.03 11.11 -15.29
C GLN A 453 2.66 11.68 -15.71
N LEU A 454 1.98 11.01 -16.65
CA LEU A 454 0.69 11.40 -17.18
C LEU A 454 -0.48 10.71 -16.48
N ASP A 455 -0.34 9.44 -16.11
CA ASP A 455 -1.45 8.58 -15.71
C ASP A 455 -1.36 8.07 -14.27
N ALA A 456 -0.17 7.98 -13.66
CA ALA A 456 -0.08 7.59 -12.26
C ALA A 456 -0.65 8.71 -11.34
N PRO A 457 -1.34 8.38 -10.23
CA PRO A 457 -1.87 9.39 -9.30
C PRO A 457 -0.78 10.33 -8.76
N PHE A 458 0.40 9.80 -8.44
CA PHE A 458 1.58 10.55 -8.02
C PHE A 458 2.44 11.10 -9.18
N GLY A 459 2.00 10.90 -10.42
CA GLY A 459 2.59 11.52 -11.60
C GLY A 459 2.38 13.03 -11.60
N GLN A 460 3.22 13.75 -12.35
CA GLN A 460 3.12 15.22 -12.42
C GLN A 460 1.74 15.71 -12.87
N PHE A 461 1.02 14.97 -13.72
CA PHE A 461 -0.36 15.31 -14.11
C PHE A 461 -1.30 15.32 -12.90
N GLY A 462 -1.40 14.20 -12.16
CA GLY A 462 -2.27 14.06 -10.99
C GLY A 462 -1.93 15.06 -9.88
N LEU A 463 -0.64 15.23 -9.56
CA LEU A 463 -0.23 16.22 -8.56
C LEU A 463 -0.55 17.67 -8.98
N ASN A 464 -0.50 18.00 -10.27
CA ASN A 464 -0.88 19.34 -10.73
C ASN A 464 -2.39 19.57 -10.63
N THR A 465 -3.20 18.58 -11.03
CA THR A 465 -4.66 18.69 -11.01
C THR A 465 -5.17 18.73 -9.58
N LEU A 466 -4.63 17.90 -8.67
CA LEU A 466 -4.96 17.91 -7.25
C LEU A 466 -4.68 19.28 -6.60
N ASN A 467 -3.56 19.91 -6.94
CA ASN A 467 -3.24 21.25 -6.47
C ASN A 467 -4.20 22.32 -7.00
N ALA A 468 -4.63 22.20 -8.25
CA ALA A 468 -5.62 23.10 -8.84
C ALA A 468 -6.99 22.92 -8.17
N ASP A 469 -7.41 21.67 -7.96
CA ASP A 469 -8.69 21.35 -7.33
C ASP A 469 -8.73 21.81 -5.87
N THR A 470 -7.70 21.48 -5.09
CA THR A 470 -7.53 21.94 -3.70
C THR A 470 -7.70 23.47 -3.60
N SER A 471 -7.08 24.22 -4.51
CA SER A 471 -7.18 25.69 -4.55
C SER A 471 -8.60 26.17 -4.88
N ALA A 472 -9.30 25.45 -5.75
CA ALA A 472 -10.67 25.75 -6.15
C ALA A 472 -11.70 25.41 -5.05
N LEU A 473 -11.49 24.29 -4.35
CA LEU A 473 -12.28 23.82 -3.21
C LEU A 473 -12.24 24.79 -2.02
N ALA A 474 -11.07 25.37 -1.74
CA ALA A 474 -10.91 26.40 -0.72
C ALA A 474 -11.64 27.73 -1.06
N GLY A 475 -11.96 27.96 -2.34
CA GLY A 475 -12.49 29.22 -2.84
C GLY A 475 -14.02 29.34 -2.83
N GLY A 476 -14.49 30.54 -3.18
CA GLY A 476 -15.91 30.81 -3.41
C GLY A 476 -16.70 31.22 -2.18
N SER A 477 -18.03 31.11 -2.27
CA SER A 477 -18.97 31.49 -1.21
C SER A 477 -20.36 30.94 -1.52
N ASN A 478 -21.27 30.98 -0.54
CA ASN A 478 -22.67 30.57 -0.70
C ASN A 478 -23.45 31.30 -1.81
N THR A 479 -22.90 32.36 -2.39
CA THR A 479 -23.53 33.12 -3.48
C THR A 479 -22.71 33.17 -4.77
N ASN A 480 -21.48 32.65 -4.76
CA ASN A 480 -20.58 32.73 -5.91
C ASN A 480 -19.49 31.64 -5.85
N ASP A 481 -19.69 30.58 -6.62
CA ASP A 481 -18.72 29.50 -6.85
C ASP A 481 -18.23 29.47 -8.32
N SER A 482 -18.32 30.61 -9.03
CA SER A 482 -17.95 30.67 -10.45
C SER A 482 -16.49 30.32 -10.77
N ALA A 483 -15.56 30.63 -9.87
CA ALA A 483 -14.15 30.27 -10.02
C ALA A 483 -13.92 28.75 -9.86
N TYR A 484 -14.66 28.12 -8.93
CA TYR A 484 -14.65 26.68 -8.76
C TYR A 484 -15.21 25.98 -10.00
N THR A 485 -16.44 26.32 -10.42
CA THR A 485 -17.06 25.72 -11.61
C THR A 485 -16.21 25.90 -12.87
N ALA A 486 -15.48 27.02 -12.98
CA ALA A 486 -14.57 27.24 -14.09
C ALA A 486 -13.27 26.41 -14.01
N THR A 487 -12.79 26.08 -12.80
CA THR A 487 -11.61 25.22 -12.61
C THR A 487 -11.98 23.77 -12.84
N ASP A 488 -13.09 23.34 -12.27
CA ASP A 488 -13.69 22.02 -12.49
C ASP A 488 -13.88 21.70 -13.98
N ALA A 489 -14.43 22.65 -14.75
CA ALA A 489 -14.55 22.51 -16.21
C ALA A 489 -13.20 22.38 -16.94
N GLN A 490 -12.10 22.91 -16.39
CA GLN A 490 -10.75 22.74 -16.94
C GLN A 490 -10.18 21.37 -16.58
N LEU A 491 -10.40 20.90 -15.36
CA LEU A 491 -9.99 19.56 -14.91
C LEU A 491 -10.63 18.48 -15.77
N GLN A 492 -11.94 18.52 -16.00
CA GLN A 492 -12.65 17.61 -16.90
C GLN A 492 -12.11 17.66 -18.34
N ALA A 493 -11.73 18.85 -18.83
CA ALA A 493 -11.12 18.99 -20.15
C ALA A 493 -9.72 18.35 -20.19
N CYS A 494 -8.92 18.52 -19.15
CA CYS A 494 -7.60 17.89 -19.01
C CYS A 494 -7.72 16.36 -18.92
N GLU A 495 -8.63 15.85 -18.10
CA GLU A 495 -8.92 14.42 -17.98
C GLU A 495 -9.33 13.81 -19.33
N SER A 496 -10.23 14.46 -20.06
CA SER A 496 -10.66 13.96 -21.38
C SER A 496 -9.48 13.83 -22.36
N GLN A 497 -8.56 14.80 -22.36
CA GLN A 497 -7.34 14.74 -23.16
C GLN A 497 -6.38 13.65 -22.66
N ARG A 498 -6.21 13.51 -21.34
CA ARG A 498 -5.39 12.48 -20.69
C ARG A 498 -5.87 11.10 -21.09
N THR A 499 -7.14 10.79 -20.87
CA THR A 499 -7.78 9.50 -21.18
C THR A 499 -7.60 9.10 -22.65
N SER A 500 -7.78 10.05 -23.58
CA SER A 500 -7.57 9.78 -25.00
C SER A 500 -6.10 9.50 -25.34
N LEU A 501 -5.17 10.22 -24.72
CA LEU A 501 -3.73 10.07 -24.96
C LEU A 501 -3.17 8.80 -24.30
N VAL A 502 -3.57 8.52 -23.06
CA VAL A 502 -3.23 7.30 -22.31
C VAL A 502 -3.65 6.07 -23.10
N GLY A 503 -4.88 6.02 -23.62
CA GLY A 503 -5.31 4.90 -24.45
C GLY A 503 -4.46 4.68 -25.72
N GLN A 504 -3.87 5.75 -26.28
CA GLN A 504 -2.92 5.64 -27.40
C GLN A 504 -1.57 5.11 -26.94
N ILE A 505 -1.05 5.61 -25.81
CA ILE A 505 0.24 5.21 -25.26
C ILE A 505 0.21 3.74 -24.80
N GLN A 506 -0.79 3.37 -23.99
CA GLN A 506 -0.98 1.99 -23.51
C GLN A 506 -1.06 1.00 -24.66
N ALA A 507 -1.78 1.31 -25.74
CA ALA A 507 -1.86 0.43 -26.92
C ALA A 507 -0.48 0.15 -27.53
N VAL A 508 0.41 1.15 -27.57
CA VAL A 508 1.78 1.01 -28.08
C VAL A 508 2.65 0.20 -27.11
N LEU A 509 2.59 0.51 -25.80
CA LEU A 509 3.36 -0.19 -24.77
C LEU A 509 2.97 -1.68 -24.69
N GLN A 510 1.68 -1.98 -24.63
CA GLN A 510 1.17 -3.35 -24.58
C GLN A 510 1.48 -4.14 -25.86
N ALA A 511 1.43 -3.51 -27.05
CA ALA A 511 1.83 -4.17 -28.29
C ALA A 511 3.32 -4.54 -28.28
N ALA A 512 4.16 -3.68 -27.69
CA ALA A 512 5.58 -3.97 -27.51
C ALA A 512 5.82 -5.08 -26.49
N GLU A 513 5.18 -5.05 -25.34
CA GLU A 513 5.28 -6.08 -24.28
C GLU A 513 4.79 -7.45 -24.75
N ARG A 514 3.70 -7.50 -25.54
CA ARG A 514 3.17 -8.73 -26.13
C ARG A 514 3.98 -9.25 -27.32
N GLY A 515 5.09 -8.61 -27.69
CA GLY A 515 5.93 -9.03 -28.82
C GLY A 515 5.29 -8.82 -30.20
N GLN A 516 4.25 -7.99 -30.30
CA GLN A 516 3.45 -7.81 -31.52
C GLN A 516 4.01 -6.73 -32.45
N ALA A 517 4.39 -5.57 -31.91
CA ALA A 517 4.95 -4.46 -32.68
C ALA A 517 5.99 -3.69 -31.87
N PRO A 518 7.10 -3.24 -32.48
CA PRO A 518 8.06 -2.37 -31.80
C PRO A 518 7.54 -0.95 -31.67
N VAL A 519 8.04 -0.23 -30.67
CA VAL A 519 7.78 1.22 -30.53
C VAL A 519 8.48 1.97 -31.66
N SER A 520 7.72 2.67 -32.49
CA SER A 520 8.22 3.49 -33.60
C SER A 520 8.93 4.75 -33.10
N GLU A 521 10.08 5.12 -33.69
CA GLU A 521 10.83 6.36 -33.37
C GLU A 521 10.06 7.67 -33.68
N TRP A 522 9.02 7.59 -34.51
CA TRP A 522 8.16 8.74 -34.76
C TRP A 522 7.02 8.78 -33.75
N GLU A 523 6.48 7.61 -33.41
CA GLU A 523 5.33 7.46 -32.52
C GLU A 523 5.70 7.78 -31.08
N ASP A 524 6.85 7.30 -30.58
CA ASP A 524 7.36 7.66 -29.25
C ASP A 524 7.52 9.18 -29.10
N ARG A 525 8.24 9.85 -30.00
CA ARG A 525 8.47 11.30 -29.94
C ARG A 525 7.17 12.08 -30.04
N TYR A 526 6.22 11.62 -30.86
CA TYR A 526 4.93 12.27 -31.01
C TYR A 526 4.10 12.17 -29.73
N LEU A 527 3.98 10.96 -29.17
CA LEU A 527 3.19 10.71 -27.95
C LEU A 527 3.83 11.35 -26.71
N ILE A 528 5.16 11.22 -26.54
CA ILE A 528 5.90 11.89 -25.46
C ILE A 528 5.69 13.40 -25.53
N GLY A 529 5.83 14.01 -26.72
CA GLY A 529 5.63 15.45 -26.88
C GLY A 529 4.20 15.92 -26.54
N ARG A 530 3.19 15.07 -26.75
CA ARG A 530 1.81 15.35 -26.33
C ARG A 530 1.62 15.20 -24.83
N ALA A 531 2.23 14.19 -24.22
CA ALA A 531 2.20 14.00 -22.77
C ALA A 531 2.87 15.17 -22.04
N ASP A 532 4.08 15.55 -22.46
CA ASP A 532 4.82 16.69 -21.92
C ASP A 532 4.01 18.00 -22.04
N ARG A 533 3.30 18.17 -23.16
CA ARG A 533 2.44 19.33 -23.37
C ARG A 533 1.28 19.35 -22.38
N LEU A 534 0.56 18.24 -22.25
CA LEU A 534 -0.60 18.14 -21.37
C LEU A 534 -0.21 18.31 -19.89
N ILE A 535 0.94 17.75 -19.47
CA ILE A 535 1.51 17.97 -18.14
C ILE A 535 1.88 19.45 -17.92
N ALA A 536 2.42 20.14 -18.93
CA ALA A 536 2.71 21.56 -18.83
C ALA A 536 1.44 22.43 -18.76
N ASP A 537 0.37 21.99 -19.43
CA ASP A 537 -0.94 22.62 -19.39
C ASP A 537 -1.56 22.50 -17.99
N THR A 538 -1.52 21.31 -17.34
CA THR A 538 -1.98 21.18 -15.93
C THR A 538 -1.13 21.96 -14.94
N ARG A 539 0.19 22.07 -15.16
CA ARG A 539 1.06 22.94 -14.33
C ARG A 539 0.63 24.41 -14.41
N THR A 540 0.16 24.85 -15.58
CA THR A 540 -0.35 26.22 -15.76
C THR A 540 -1.65 26.42 -14.98
N LEU A 541 -2.52 25.41 -14.93
CA LEU A 541 -3.75 25.43 -14.16
C LEU A 541 -3.48 25.48 -12.65
N ALA A 542 -2.59 24.61 -12.15
CA ALA A 542 -2.18 24.57 -10.75
C ALA A 542 -1.61 25.89 -10.22
N GLY A 543 -0.91 26.64 -11.08
CA GLY A 543 -0.31 27.93 -10.72
C GLY A 543 -1.27 29.13 -10.77
N ALA A 544 -2.54 28.94 -11.14
CA ALA A 544 -3.48 30.02 -11.39
C ALA A 544 -4.53 30.14 -10.26
N PRO A 545 -4.56 31.26 -9.48
CA PRO A 545 -5.59 31.49 -8.45
C PRO A 545 -7.01 31.64 -9.02
N THR A 546 -7.11 31.83 -10.33
CA THR A 546 -8.36 31.88 -11.08
C THR A 546 -8.08 31.22 -12.42
N PRO A 547 -8.91 30.26 -12.87
CA PRO A 547 -8.64 29.51 -14.08
C PRO A 547 -8.64 30.44 -15.30
N PRO A 548 -7.79 30.19 -16.31
CA PRO A 548 -7.82 30.93 -17.56
C PRO A 548 -9.19 30.88 -18.24
N SER A 549 -9.57 31.96 -18.93
CA SER A 549 -10.85 32.02 -19.66
C SER A 549 -10.91 31.13 -20.91
N SER A 550 -9.75 30.62 -21.35
CA SER A 550 -9.62 29.63 -22.42
C SER A 550 -9.38 28.26 -21.83
N THR A 551 -9.86 27.20 -22.50
CA THR A 551 -9.51 25.82 -22.14
C THR A 551 -8.00 25.64 -22.24
N VAL A 552 -7.36 25.22 -21.14
CA VAL A 552 -5.90 25.10 -21.01
C VAL A 552 -5.44 23.80 -21.66
N CYS A 553 -6.11 22.69 -21.38
CA CYS A 553 -5.87 21.40 -22.00
C CYS A 553 -6.71 21.25 -23.28
N SER A 554 -6.06 21.28 -24.45
CA SER A 554 -6.75 21.28 -25.75
C SER A 554 -6.12 20.38 -26.80
#